data_AF-A0A8S0XQQ5-F1
#
_entry.id   AF-A0A8S0XQQ5-F1
#
_cell.length_a   1.000
_cell.length_b   1.000
_cell.length_c   1.000
_cell.angle_alpha   90.00
_cell.angle_beta   90.00
_cell.angle_gamma   90.00
#
_symmetry.space_group_name_H-M   'P 1'
#
loop_
_entity.id
_entity.type
_entity.pdbx_description
1 polymer ?
#
loop_
_entity_poly.entity_id
_entity_poly.type
_entity_poly.pdbx_seq_one_letter_code
_entity_poly.pdbx_strand_id
1 'polypeptide(L)'
;MNCRIRTFETNHLSTISKPMAFKSLTISFLCYLCFSRAVLALRVIGPAQGSFAKKQIIKDATALADARLSAMEYALNHASEACWRAHMENAFGRYANLNGIRTVIQQFRNGRYRMEEPESKGLGMGHYDTAQDVVEFGHSFFTSGVEIRAGAVMHEASHAIARTVDHFTPQGQPVPQGQTPPPGSVLGYVDSKLDVLKANPLFGPTIHLNADSYRLLAHTLATSLSAPLVRRGLEGET
;
A
#
# COMPACT_ATOMS: atom_id res chain seq x y z
N MET A 1 19.48 2.42 -1.19
CA MET A 1 19.32 3.88 -1.10
C MET A 1 18.85 4.19 0.32
N ASN A 2 19.71 4.75 1.19
CA ASN A 2 19.32 5.01 2.58
C ASN A 2 18.71 6.40 2.67
N CYS A 3 17.38 6.46 2.77
CA CYS A 3 16.67 7.69 3.07
C CYS A 3 17.00 8.12 4.51
N ARG A 4 18.01 8.98 4.68
CA ARG A 4 18.19 9.71 5.93
C ARG A 4 17.21 10.87 5.93
N ILE A 5 16.10 10.72 6.63
CA ILE A 5 15.30 11.87 7.06
C ILE A 5 16.23 12.74 7.89
N ARG A 6 16.55 13.95 7.40
CA ARG A 6 17.28 14.92 8.21
C ARG A 6 16.36 15.31 9.37
N THR A 7 16.58 14.73 10.53
CA THR A 7 16.05 15.29 11.77
C THR A 7 16.62 16.70 11.87
N PHE A 8 15.76 17.71 11.80
CA PHE A 8 16.15 19.09 12.11
C PHE A 8 16.73 19.09 13.52
N GLU A 9 18.05 19.27 13.64
CA GLU A 9 18.68 19.59 14.91
C GLU A 9 18.12 20.95 15.35
N THR A 10 17.22 20.92 16.34
CA THR A 10 16.82 22.11 17.05
C THR A 10 18.05 22.63 17.78
N ASN A 11 18.61 23.74 17.30
CA ASN A 11 19.64 24.48 18.02
C ASN A 11 19.04 24.96 19.35
N HIS A 12 19.35 24.22 20.42
CA HIS A 12 19.01 24.55 21.79
C HIS A 12 19.75 25.83 22.19
N LEU A 13 19.05 26.97 22.17
CA LEU A 13 19.43 28.14 22.95
C LEU A 13 19.14 27.83 24.43
N SER A 14 20.19 27.56 25.18
CA SER A 14 20.19 27.40 26.63
C SER A 14 19.92 28.76 27.29
N THR A 15 18.77 28.89 27.94
CA THR A 15 18.51 29.94 28.94
C THR A 15 17.95 29.35 30.23
N ILE A 16 18.36 29.98 31.33
CA ILE A 16 18.50 29.43 32.68
C ILE A 16 17.27 29.72 33.57
N SER A 17 16.99 28.78 34.48
CA SER A 17 16.31 28.89 35.79
C SER A 17 14.77 28.92 35.88
N LYS A 18 14.18 27.96 36.61
CA LYS A 18 13.91 27.97 38.07
C LYS A 18 13.16 26.67 38.46
N PRO A 19 13.37 26.12 39.67
CA PRO A 19 12.58 24.98 40.14
C PRO A 19 11.27 25.47 40.75
N MET A 20 10.13 25.15 40.13
CA MET A 20 8.83 25.23 40.79
C MET A 20 8.29 23.82 41.03
N ALA A 21 8.09 23.51 42.31
CA ALA A 21 7.47 22.30 42.79
C ALA A 21 5.99 22.28 42.39
N PHE A 22 5.63 21.44 41.41
CA PHE A 22 4.24 21.06 41.18
C PHE A 22 3.99 19.68 41.78
N LYS A 23 3.38 19.71 42.96
CA LYS A 23 2.64 18.57 43.51
C LYS A 23 1.37 18.39 42.68
N SER A 24 1.00 17.13 42.45
CA SER A 24 -0.32 16.69 42.00
C SER A 24 -0.61 16.81 40.50
N LEU A 25 -0.31 15.74 39.76
CA LEU A 25 -1.02 15.42 38.52
C LEU A 25 -1.11 13.90 38.32
N THR A 26 -1.53 13.19 39.38
CA THR A 26 -1.86 11.77 39.32
C THR A 26 -3.37 11.63 39.18
N ILE A 27 -3.92 11.95 38.00
CA ILE A 27 -5.27 11.62 37.49
C ILE A 27 -5.35 12.32 36.12
N SER A 28 -5.05 11.59 35.04
CA SER A 28 -5.45 11.93 33.64
C SER A 28 -4.91 10.90 32.62
N PHE A 29 -4.00 10.00 33.01
CA PHE A 29 -3.45 8.99 32.08
C PHE A 29 -4.38 7.81 31.77
N LEU A 30 -5.58 7.74 32.37
CA LEU A 30 -6.53 6.63 32.14
C LEU A 30 -7.62 6.93 31.09
N CYS A 31 -7.73 8.17 30.58
CA CYS A 31 -8.78 8.56 29.61
C CYS A 31 -8.29 8.75 28.17
N TYR A 32 -7.00 8.54 27.87
CA TYR A 32 -6.47 8.59 26.50
C TYR A 32 -6.32 7.22 25.83
N LEU A 33 -6.84 6.16 26.47
CA LEU A 33 -7.22 4.92 25.78
C LEU A 33 -8.68 5.02 25.27
N CYS A 34 -9.09 6.21 24.82
CA CYS A 34 -10.00 6.28 23.69
C CYS A 34 -9.27 5.59 22.53
N PHE A 35 -9.40 4.26 22.48
CA PHE A 35 -9.34 3.49 21.25
C PHE A 35 -10.33 4.16 20.30
N SER A 36 -9.89 5.22 19.63
CA SER A 36 -10.30 5.51 18.27
C SER A 36 -10.12 4.18 17.59
N ARG A 37 -11.21 3.42 17.44
CA ARG A 37 -11.21 2.18 16.67
C ARG A 37 -10.69 2.63 15.33
N ALA A 38 -9.39 2.44 15.09
CA ALA A 38 -8.75 2.85 13.87
C ALA A 38 -9.51 2.11 12.79
N VAL A 39 -10.39 2.85 12.12
CA VAL A 39 -11.29 2.24 11.15
C VAL A 39 -10.36 1.91 10.00
N LEU A 40 -10.06 0.62 9.83
CA LEU A 40 -9.27 0.15 8.70
C LEU A 40 -9.86 0.76 7.43
N ALA A 41 -9.02 1.45 6.67
CA ALA A 41 -9.43 2.13 5.46
C ALA A 41 -9.67 1.08 4.36
N LEU A 42 -8.76 0.10 4.25
CA LEU A 42 -8.97 -1.08 3.42
C LEU A 42 -9.89 -2.09 4.12
N ARG A 43 -11.09 -2.31 3.56
CA ARG A 43 -12.10 -3.18 4.16
C ARG A 43 -12.46 -4.36 3.26
N VAL A 44 -12.38 -5.55 3.84
CA VAL A 44 -12.89 -6.79 3.23
C VAL A 44 -14.35 -6.99 3.63
N ILE A 45 -15.21 -7.24 2.65
CA ILE A 45 -16.58 -7.72 2.86
C ILE A 45 -16.55 -9.24 2.68
N GLY A 46 -16.52 -9.99 3.79
CA GLY A 46 -16.26 -11.44 3.81
C GLY A 46 -14.90 -11.78 4.44
N PRO A 47 -14.39 -13.03 4.32
CA PRO A 47 -14.99 -14.18 3.66
C PRO A 47 -16.12 -14.82 4.48
N ALA A 48 -17.21 -15.17 3.81
CA ALA A 48 -18.34 -15.86 4.45
C ALA A 48 -17.90 -17.24 4.97
N GLN A 49 -17.07 -17.95 4.20
CA GLN A 49 -16.69 -19.35 4.45
C GLN A 49 -15.19 -19.53 4.79
N GLY A 50 -14.81 -20.75 5.19
CA GLY A 50 -13.43 -21.15 5.48
C GLY A 50 -13.04 -21.23 6.96
N SER A 51 -11.89 -21.86 7.24
CA SER A 51 -11.41 -22.09 8.62
C SER A 51 -11.00 -20.80 9.32
N PHE A 52 -11.14 -20.77 10.65
CA PHE A 52 -10.75 -19.62 11.47
C PHE A 52 -9.30 -19.17 11.19
N ALA A 53 -8.37 -20.13 11.05
CA ALA A 53 -6.96 -19.84 10.75
C ALA A 53 -6.78 -19.07 9.42
N LYS A 54 -7.47 -19.48 8.34
CA LYS A 54 -7.39 -18.79 7.06
C LYS A 54 -8.01 -17.38 7.12
N LYS A 55 -9.14 -17.25 7.81
CA LYS A 55 -9.78 -15.94 8.05
C LYS A 55 -8.85 -15.00 8.80
N GLN A 56 -8.13 -15.51 9.81
CA GLN A 56 -7.15 -14.73 10.56
C GLN A 56 -5.96 -14.31 9.69
N ILE A 57 -5.43 -15.20 8.84
CA ILE A 57 -4.35 -14.86 7.90
C ILE A 57 -4.75 -13.71 6.96
N ILE A 58 -5.97 -13.74 6.40
CA ILE A 58 -6.49 -12.66 5.54
C ILE A 58 -6.62 -11.37 6.33
N LYS A 59 -7.17 -11.43 7.54
CA LYS A 59 -7.33 -10.26 8.42
C LYS A 59 -5.99 -9.60 8.74
N ASP A 60 -4.98 -10.39 9.09
CA ASP A 60 -3.64 -9.89 9.41
C ASP A 60 -2.95 -9.29 8.18
N ALA A 61 -3.07 -9.95 7.02
CA ALA A 61 -2.54 -9.43 5.77
C ALA A 61 -3.22 -8.11 5.36
N THR A 62 -4.54 -8.01 5.55
CA THR A 62 -5.32 -6.79 5.28
C THR A 62 -4.93 -5.66 6.21
N ALA A 63 -4.78 -5.93 7.51
CA ALA A 63 -4.32 -4.93 8.48
C ALA A 63 -2.92 -4.39 8.14
N LEU A 64 -2.00 -5.27 7.71
CA LEU A 64 -0.68 -4.85 7.27
C LEU A 64 -0.71 -4.06 5.96
N ALA A 65 -1.58 -4.43 5.01
CA ALA A 65 -1.80 -3.67 3.79
C ALA A 65 -2.35 -2.26 4.07
N ASP A 66 -3.30 -2.14 5.01
CA ASP A 66 -3.85 -0.84 5.45
C ASP A 66 -2.79 0.06 6.08
N ALA A 67 -1.91 -0.49 6.92
CA ALA A 67 -0.78 0.24 7.47
C ALA A 67 0.17 0.78 6.36
N ARG A 68 0.39 -0.02 5.30
CA ARG A 68 1.18 0.42 4.14
C ARG A 68 0.47 1.49 3.32
N LEU A 69 -0.86 1.45 3.24
CA LEU A 69 -1.65 2.49 2.57
C LEU A 69 -1.42 3.87 3.20
N SER A 70 -1.29 3.93 4.53
CA SER A 70 -0.91 5.17 5.23
C SER A 70 0.49 5.66 4.87
N ALA A 71 1.47 4.75 4.75
CA ALA A 71 2.80 5.13 4.29
C ALA A 71 2.79 5.64 2.83
N MET A 72 1.99 5.03 1.96
CA MET A 72 1.84 5.45 0.56
C MET A 72 1.24 6.85 0.44
N GLU A 73 0.19 7.14 1.21
CA GLU A 73 -0.43 8.46 1.25
C GLU A 73 0.56 9.53 1.76
N TYR A 74 1.30 9.23 2.82
CA TYR A 74 2.35 10.10 3.31
C TYR A 74 3.42 10.37 2.24
N ALA A 75 3.97 9.33 1.61
CA ALA A 75 4.99 9.46 0.58
C ALA A 75 4.51 10.28 -0.62
N LEU A 76 3.25 10.11 -1.03
CA LEU A 76 2.65 10.88 -2.12
C LEU A 76 2.51 12.37 -1.78
N ASN A 77 2.14 12.71 -0.54
CA ASN A 77 2.04 14.11 -0.10
C ASN A 77 3.41 14.79 -0.02
N HIS A 78 4.49 14.01 0.08
CA HIS A 78 5.87 14.48 0.14
C HIS A 78 6.67 14.12 -1.13
N ALA A 79 6.00 13.82 -2.26
CA ALA A 79 6.66 13.37 -3.49
C ALA A 79 7.60 14.41 -4.13
N SER A 80 7.56 15.67 -3.67
CA SER A 80 8.53 16.70 -4.04
C SER A 80 9.89 16.52 -3.34
N GLU A 81 9.98 15.75 -2.26
CA GLU A 81 11.24 15.45 -1.59
C GLU A 81 11.95 14.28 -2.29
N ALA A 82 13.28 14.37 -2.44
CA ALA A 82 14.07 13.40 -3.21
C ALA A 82 13.90 11.94 -2.73
N CYS A 83 13.76 11.73 -1.41
CA CYS A 83 13.58 10.39 -0.86
C CYS A 83 12.24 9.77 -1.27
N TRP A 84 11.12 10.46 -1.02
CA TRP A 84 9.80 9.93 -1.35
C TRP A 84 9.61 9.84 -2.86
N ARG A 85 10.16 10.79 -3.61
CA ARG A 85 10.18 10.75 -5.08
C ARG A 85 10.84 9.47 -5.59
N ALA A 86 11.98 9.06 -5.02
CA ALA A 86 12.66 7.84 -5.44
C ALA A 86 11.80 6.58 -5.25
N HIS A 87 10.99 6.51 -4.18
CA HIS A 87 10.02 5.43 -4.00
C HIS A 87 8.92 5.43 -5.08
N MET A 88 8.39 6.61 -5.42
CA MET A 88 7.39 6.77 -6.47
C MET A 88 7.96 6.40 -7.85
N GLU A 89 9.16 6.87 -8.17
CA GLU A 89 9.85 6.54 -9.42
C GLU A 89 10.22 5.06 -9.51
N ASN A 90 10.60 4.43 -8.39
CA ASN A 90 10.88 3.00 -8.35
C ASN A 90 9.61 2.16 -8.64
N ALA A 91 8.45 2.62 -8.17
CA ALA A 91 7.19 1.92 -8.33
C ALA A 91 6.51 2.20 -9.68
N PHE A 92 6.45 3.47 -10.11
CA PHE A 92 5.66 3.93 -11.25
C PHE A 92 6.50 4.56 -12.38
N GLY A 93 7.81 4.72 -12.20
CA GLY A 93 8.66 5.41 -13.17
C GLY A 93 8.60 6.95 -13.08
N ARG A 94 9.57 7.61 -13.71
CA ARG A 94 9.75 9.08 -13.67
C ARG A 94 8.67 9.90 -14.38
N TYR A 95 7.87 9.26 -15.23
CA TYR A 95 6.82 9.91 -16.02
C TYR A 95 5.42 9.67 -15.44
N ALA A 96 5.34 9.10 -14.24
CA ALA A 96 4.08 8.71 -13.63
C ALA A 96 3.15 9.91 -13.38
N ASN A 97 1.87 9.71 -13.66
CA ASN A 97 0.83 10.66 -13.30
C ASN A 97 0.54 10.62 -11.78
N LEU A 98 1.20 11.50 -11.00
CA LEU A 98 1.02 11.57 -9.55
C LEU A 98 -0.44 11.89 -9.12
N ASN A 99 -1.19 12.64 -9.92
CA ASN A 99 -2.60 12.90 -9.63
C ASN A 99 -3.45 11.63 -9.80
N GLY A 100 -3.17 10.83 -10.83
CA GLY A 100 -3.79 9.52 -11.02
C GLY A 100 -3.52 8.58 -9.84
N ILE A 101 -2.26 8.54 -9.36
CA ILE A 101 -1.88 7.76 -8.18
C ILE A 101 -2.64 8.25 -6.93
N ARG A 102 -2.78 9.57 -6.74
CA ARG A 102 -3.56 10.15 -5.64
C ARG A 102 -5.00 9.66 -5.66
N THR A 103 -5.64 9.69 -6.82
CA THR A 103 -7.02 9.22 -6.98
C THR A 103 -7.16 7.76 -6.56
N VAL A 104 -6.26 6.88 -7.01
CA VAL A 104 -6.31 5.45 -6.64
C VAL A 104 -6.08 5.22 -5.14
N ILE A 105 -5.12 5.92 -4.53
CA ILE A 105 -4.90 5.84 -3.08
C ILE A 105 -6.14 6.31 -2.31
N GLN A 106 -6.80 7.37 -2.75
CA GLN A 106 -8.05 7.83 -2.13
C GLN A 106 -9.22 6.86 -2.36
N GLN A 107 -9.26 6.16 -3.50
CA GLN A 107 -10.21 5.07 -3.72
C GLN A 107 -9.96 3.93 -2.74
N PHE A 108 -8.71 3.54 -2.47
CA PHE A 108 -8.42 2.53 -1.45
C PHE A 108 -8.92 2.92 -0.06
N ARG A 109 -8.77 4.19 0.33
CA ARG A 109 -9.18 4.67 1.66
C ARG A 109 -10.67 4.52 1.92
N ASN A 110 -11.47 4.68 0.86
CA ASN A 110 -12.92 4.71 0.94
C ASN A 110 -13.56 3.42 0.41
N GLY A 111 -12.76 2.60 -0.28
CA GLY A 111 -13.17 1.42 -0.99
C GLY A 111 -13.35 0.20 -0.09
N ARG A 112 -14.09 -0.76 -0.63
CA ARG A 112 -14.26 -2.09 -0.03
C ARG A 112 -14.22 -3.09 -1.17
N TYR A 113 -13.73 -4.30 -0.89
CA TYR A 113 -13.79 -5.39 -1.86
C TYR A 113 -14.39 -6.63 -1.22
N ARG A 114 -15.09 -7.43 -2.02
CA ARG A 114 -15.74 -8.66 -1.57
C ARG A 114 -14.79 -9.85 -1.65
N MET A 115 -14.96 -10.79 -0.74
CA MET A 115 -14.32 -12.10 -0.76
C MET A 115 -15.34 -13.17 -0.38
N GLU A 116 -15.42 -14.27 -1.11
CA GLU A 116 -16.41 -15.33 -0.85
C GLU A 116 -15.80 -16.55 -0.17
N GLU A 117 -14.79 -17.17 -0.77
CA GLU A 117 -14.01 -18.26 -0.20
C GLU A 117 -12.52 -17.91 -0.04
N PRO A 118 -11.86 -18.39 1.01
CA PRO A 118 -10.46 -18.07 1.19
C PRO A 118 -9.54 -18.86 0.25
N GLU A 119 -9.86 -20.08 -0.22
CA GLU A 119 -8.93 -20.87 -1.05
C GLU A 119 -9.60 -21.47 -2.29
N SER A 120 -9.44 -20.80 -3.43
CA SER A 120 -9.82 -21.36 -4.73
C SER A 120 -8.68 -22.23 -5.27
N LYS A 121 -9.03 -23.43 -5.77
CA LYS A 121 -8.07 -24.37 -6.35
C LYS A 121 -7.56 -23.85 -7.70
N GLY A 122 -6.27 -24.00 -7.96
CA GLY A 122 -5.67 -23.68 -9.25
C GLY A 122 -5.32 -22.20 -9.46
N LEU A 123 -5.60 -21.33 -8.49
CA LEU A 123 -5.12 -19.94 -8.50
C LEU A 123 -3.68 -19.85 -8.01
N GLY A 124 -2.97 -18.83 -8.50
CA GLY A 124 -1.64 -18.45 -8.04
C GLY A 124 -1.67 -17.83 -6.64
N MET A 125 -1.28 -16.57 -6.52
CA MET A 125 -1.36 -15.82 -5.27
C MET A 125 -2.78 -15.34 -5.00
N GLY A 126 -3.39 -14.66 -5.97
CA GLY A 126 -4.76 -14.19 -5.92
C GLY A 126 -5.34 -14.01 -7.31
N HIS A 127 -6.62 -13.67 -7.34
CA HIS A 127 -7.34 -13.29 -8.54
C HIS A 127 -8.52 -12.39 -8.17
N TYR A 128 -8.79 -11.39 -9.00
CA TYR A 128 -10.03 -10.65 -8.98
C TYR A 128 -10.94 -11.11 -10.12
N ASP A 129 -12.04 -11.79 -9.77
CA ASP A 129 -13.06 -12.21 -10.73
C ASP A 129 -13.98 -11.02 -11.02
N THR A 130 -13.86 -10.47 -12.24
CA THR A 130 -14.66 -9.33 -12.70
C THR A 130 -16.14 -9.65 -12.88
N ALA A 131 -16.50 -10.91 -13.15
CA ALA A 131 -17.88 -11.32 -13.37
C ALA A 131 -18.66 -11.38 -12.06
N GLN A 132 -17.99 -11.82 -10.98
CA GLN A 132 -18.58 -11.94 -9.65
C GLN A 132 -18.30 -10.72 -8.75
N ASP A 133 -17.35 -9.87 -9.12
CA ASP A 133 -16.85 -8.73 -8.33
C ASP A 133 -16.26 -9.19 -6.98
N VAL A 134 -15.46 -10.26 -7.00
CA VAL A 134 -14.87 -10.88 -5.80
C VAL A 134 -13.37 -11.09 -5.95
N VAL A 135 -12.65 -10.95 -4.84
CA VAL A 135 -11.24 -11.32 -4.72
C VAL A 135 -11.15 -12.71 -4.11
N GLU A 136 -10.33 -13.56 -4.72
CA GLU A 136 -10.01 -14.90 -4.29
C GLU A 136 -8.51 -15.04 -4.07
N PHE A 137 -8.10 -15.80 -3.05
CA PHE A 137 -6.69 -16.12 -2.84
C PHE A 137 -6.44 -17.61 -3.07
N GLY A 138 -5.32 -17.91 -3.73
CA GLY A 138 -4.90 -19.28 -3.98
C GLY A 138 -4.10 -19.87 -2.81
N HIS A 139 -3.73 -21.14 -2.93
CA HIS A 139 -2.93 -21.85 -1.93
C HIS A 139 -1.61 -21.10 -1.58
N SER A 140 -0.96 -20.55 -2.61
CA SER A 140 0.33 -19.85 -2.48
C SER A 140 0.25 -18.65 -1.53
N PHE A 141 -0.92 -17.99 -1.45
CA PHE A 141 -1.12 -16.91 -0.49
C PHE A 141 -1.00 -17.40 0.95
N PHE A 142 -1.69 -18.49 1.31
CA PHE A 142 -1.74 -18.98 2.69
C PHE A 142 -0.40 -19.54 3.16
N THR A 143 0.41 -20.07 2.26
CA THR A 143 1.73 -20.64 2.58
C THR A 143 2.88 -19.63 2.46
N SER A 144 2.65 -18.45 1.88
CA SER A 144 3.66 -17.41 1.74
C SER A 144 4.00 -16.67 3.05
N GLY A 145 5.01 -15.79 3.02
CA GLY A 145 5.34 -14.91 4.14
C GLY A 145 4.34 -13.75 4.32
N VAL A 146 4.28 -13.18 5.53
CA VAL A 146 3.36 -12.07 5.85
C VAL A 146 3.50 -10.86 4.93
N GLU A 147 4.75 -10.56 4.53
CA GLU A 147 5.09 -9.45 3.64
C GLU A 147 4.53 -9.65 2.22
N ILE A 148 4.60 -10.89 1.73
CA ILE A 148 4.10 -11.30 0.41
C ILE A 148 2.57 -11.26 0.42
N ARG A 149 1.93 -11.77 1.48
CA ARG A 149 0.47 -11.71 1.64
C ARG A 149 -0.06 -10.29 1.63
N ALA A 150 0.54 -9.37 2.39
CA ALA A 150 0.12 -7.98 2.38
C ALA A 150 0.30 -7.33 0.99
N GLY A 151 1.36 -7.69 0.26
CA GLY A 151 1.55 -7.27 -1.13
C GLY A 151 0.47 -7.80 -2.08
N ALA A 152 0.09 -9.08 -1.93
CA ALA A 152 -0.99 -9.69 -2.69
C ALA A 152 -2.35 -9.05 -2.38
N VAL A 153 -2.64 -8.74 -1.11
CA VAL A 153 -3.84 -7.99 -0.73
C VAL A 153 -3.86 -6.62 -1.42
N MET A 154 -2.75 -5.87 -1.40
CA MET A 154 -2.66 -4.58 -2.09
C MET A 154 -2.91 -4.70 -3.60
N HIS A 155 -2.35 -5.75 -4.23
CA HIS A 155 -2.52 -6.02 -5.66
C HIS A 155 -4.00 -6.30 -6.00
N GLU A 156 -4.61 -7.31 -5.38
CA GLU A 156 -5.98 -7.71 -5.72
C GLU A 156 -7.02 -6.64 -5.33
N ALA A 157 -6.83 -5.99 -4.19
CA ALA A 157 -7.68 -4.88 -3.79
C ALA A 157 -7.66 -3.75 -4.82
N SER A 158 -6.53 -3.53 -5.50
CA SER A 158 -6.40 -2.48 -6.51
C SER A 158 -7.29 -2.75 -7.72
N HIS A 159 -7.41 -4.02 -8.13
CA HIS A 159 -8.32 -4.41 -9.20
C HIS A 159 -9.77 -4.17 -8.78
N ALA A 160 -10.15 -4.66 -7.60
CA ALA A 160 -11.52 -4.58 -7.13
C ALA A 160 -11.99 -3.14 -6.88
N ILE A 161 -11.16 -2.32 -6.24
CA ILE A 161 -11.54 -0.97 -5.80
C ILE A 161 -11.30 0.08 -6.89
N ALA A 162 -10.17 0.00 -7.58
CA ALA A 162 -9.69 1.06 -8.47
C ALA A 162 -9.62 0.64 -9.94
N ARG A 163 -10.03 -0.60 -10.26
CA ARG A 163 -10.04 -1.13 -11.64
C ARG A 163 -8.67 -1.04 -12.31
N THR A 164 -7.61 -1.23 -11.52
CA THR A 164 -6.26 -1.40 -12.06
C THR A 164 -6.18 -2.66 -12.92
N VAL A 165 -5.09 -2.81 -13.66
CA VAL A 165 -4.88 -3.85 -14.66
C VAL A 165 -3.47 -4.42 -14.59
N ASP A 166 -3.28 -5.59 -15.16
CA ASP A 166 -1.97 -6.24 -15.28
C ASP A 166 -1.36 -6.10 -16.67
N HIS A 167 -2.15 -5.74 -17.67
CA HIS A 167 -1.72 -5.69 -19.06
C HIS A 167 -1.89 -4.29 -19.63
N PHE A 168 -0.93 -3.89 -20.45
CA PHE A 168 -0.96 -2.65 -21.21
C PHE A 168 -0.72 -2.95 -22.68
N THR A 169 -1.46 -2.30 -23.57
CA THR A 169 -1.21 -2.39 -25.01
C THR A 169 0.16 -1.81 -25.36
N PRO A 170 0.72 -2.11 -26.55
CA PRO A 170 1.96 -1.47 -27.01
C PRO A 170 1.89 0.07 -27.05
N GLN A 171 0.69 0.64 -27.12
CA GLN A 171 0.42 2.08 -27.11
C GLN A 171 0.26 2.66 -25.70
N GLY A 172 0.53 1.87 -24.65
CA GLY A 172 0.44 2.30 -23.26
C GLY A 172 -0.97 2.38 -22.69
N GLN A 173 -1.98 1.81 -23.38
CA GLN A 173 -3.35 1.82 -22.86
C GLN A 173 -3.58 0.63 -21.92
N PRO A 174 -4.27 0.80 -20.79
CA PRO A 174 -4.60 -0.30 -19.91
C PRO A 174 -5.55 -1.28 -20.62
N VAL A 175 -5.33 -2.57 -20.44
CA VAL A 175 -6.26 -3.62 -20.89
C VAL A 175 -7.11 -4.03 -19.69
N PRO A 176 -8.43 -3.76 -19.69
CA PRO A 176 -9.29 -4.09 -18.56
C PRO A 176 -9.24 -5.57 -18.19
N GLN A 177 -9.39 -5.85 -16.89
CA GLN A 177 -9.48 -7.22 -16.39
C GLN A 177 -10.63 -7.98 -17.06
N GLY A 178 -10.45 -9.28 -17.30
CA GLY A 178 -11.41 -10.14 -18.01
C GLY A 178 -11.37 -10.02 -19.53
N GLN A 179 -10.56 -9.11 -20.10
CA GLN A 179 -10.35 -9.04 -21.55
C GLN A 179 -9.07 -9.77 -21.98
N THR A 180 -9.11 -10.43 -23.14
CA THR A 180 -7.92 -11.01 -23.75
C THR A 180 -6.96 -9.89 -24.19
N PRO A 181 -5.72 -9.84 -23.68
CA PRO A 181 -4.75 -8.84 -24.09
C PRO A 181 -4.43 -8.97 -25.59
N PRO A 182 -4.42 -7.88 -26.37
CA PRO A 182 -4.04 -7.94 -27.77
C PRO A 182 -2.57 -8.38 -27.92
N PRO A 183 -2.18 -8.97 -29.07
CA PRO A 183 -0.80 -9.35 -29.34
C PRO A 183 0.18 -8.20 -29.10
N GLY A 184 1.30 -8.49 -28.44
CA GLY A 184 2.32 -7.50 -28.10
C GLY A 184 2.05 -6.70 -26.81
N SER A 185 0.94 -6.96 -26.11
CA SER A 185 0.69 -6.36 -24.79
C SER A 185 1.82 -6.69 -23.81
N VAL A 186 2.12 -5.74 -22.93
CA VAL A 186 3.16 -5.83 -21.91
C VAL A 186 2.51 -6.17 -20.57
N LEU A 187 3.04 -7.22 -19.92
CA LEU A 187 2.64 -7.63 -18.59
C LEU A 187 3.35 -6.78 -17.53
N GLY A 188 2.58 -6.23 -16.60
CA GLY A 188 3.02 -5.28 -15.59
C GLY A 188 3.30 -5.88 -14.22
N TYR A 189 3.61 -7.18 -14.11
CA TYR A 189 4.03 -7.74 -12.82
C TYR A 189 5.47 -7.35 -12.48
N VAL A 190 5.74 -7.12 -11.19
CA VAL A 190 7.06 -6.86 -10.60
C VAL A 190 8.06 -7.92 -11.05
N ASP A 191 7.64 -9.18 -11.05
CA ASP A 191 8.46 -10.33 -11.38
C ASP A 191 8.54 -10.60 -12.91
N SER A 192 8.12 -9.62 -13.74
CA SER A 192 8.03 -9.77 -15.21
C SER A 192 8.64 -8.58 -15.98
N LYS A 193 7.82 -7.65 -16.49
CA LYS A 193 8.23 -6.52 -17.34
C LYS A 193 7.80 -5.16 -16.78
N LEU A 194 7.56 -5.05 -15.48
CA LEU A 194 7.23 -3.76 -14.86
C LEU A 194 8.30 -2.70 -15.15
N ASP A 195 9.59 -3.07 -15.18
CA ASP A 195 10.68 -2.14 -15.53
C ASP A 195 10.54 -1.55 -16.94
N VAL A 196 9.98 -2.32 -17.89
CA VAL A 196 9.71 -1.83 -19.26
C VAL A 196 8.65 -0.73 -19.22
N LEU A 197 7.61 -0.90 -18.42
CA LEU A 197 6.55 0.11 -18.26
C LEU A 197 7.12 1.39 -17.63
N LYS A 198 7.89 1.25 -16.53
CA LYS A 198 8.45 2.39 -15.77
C LYS A 198 9.45 3.21 -16.57
N ALA A 199 10.24 2.55 -17.42
CA ALA A 199 11.29 3.22 -18.20
C ALA A 199 10.75 3.95 -19.45
N ASN A 200 9.59 3.55 -19.96
CA ASN A 200 9.07 4.05 -21.22
C ASN A 200 8.02 5.17 -20.99
N PRO A 201 8.27 6.42 -21.48
CA PRO A 201 7.36 7.55 -21.30
C PRO A 201 5.93 7.30 -21.78
N LEU A 202 5.73 6.39 -22.75
CA LEU A 202 4.43 6.05 -23.31
C LEU A 202 3.45 5.49 -22.26
N PHE A 203 3.97 4.78 -21.25
CA PHE A 203 3.15 4.21 -20.18
C PHE A 203 3.00 5.16 -18.98
N GLY A 204 3.85 6.20 -18.87
CA GLY A 204 3.85 7.12 -17.72
C GLY A 204 2.48 7.70 -17.35
N PRO A 205 1.67 8.18 -18.33
CA PRO A 205 0.34 8.71 -18.04
C PRO A 205 -0.63 7.70 -17.43
N THR A 206 -0.47 6.40 -17.71
CA THR A 206 -1.44 5.33 -17.40
C THR A 206 -0.92 4.26 -16.43
N ILE A 207 0.38 4.23 -16.11
CA ILE A 207 0.99 3.22 -15.22
C ILE A 207 0.44 3.27 -13.78
N HIS A 208 -0.18 4.39 -13.39
CA HIS A 208 -0.96 4.47 -12.15
C HIS A 208 -2.17 3.53 -12.12
N LEU A 209 -2.52 2.90 -13.26
CA LEU A 209 -3.53 1.86 -13.36
C LEU A 209 -2.92 0.46 -13.28
N ASN A 210 -1.62 0.29 -13.03
CA ASN A 210 -1.01 -1.03 -12.84
C ASN A 210 -1.11 -1.47 -11.37
N ALA A 211 -1.64 -2.67 -11.13
CA ALA A 211 -1.82 -3.20 -9.77
C ALA A 211 -0.49 -3.42 -9.03
N ASP A 212 0.49 -4.01 -9.72
CA ASP A 212 1.77 -4.39 -9.12
C ASP A 212 2.67 -3.20 -8.78
N SER A 213 2.43 -2.03 -9.38
CA SER A 213 3.08 -0.78 -9.00
C SER A 213 2.72 -0.36 -7.55
N TYR A 214 1.46 -0.57 -7.13
CA TYR A 214 1.04 -0.31 -5.74
C TYR A 214 1.62 -1.34 -4.77
N ARG A 215 1.66 -2.61 -5.15
CA ARG A 215 2.36 -3.67 -4.39
C ARG A 215 3.82 -3.30 -4.18
N LEU A 216 4.52 -2.84 -5.24
CA LEU A 216 5.92 -2.45 -5.18
C LEU A 216 6.13 -1.21 -4.31
N LEU A 217 5.30 -0.17 -4.45
CA LEU A 217 5.39 1.02 -3.60
C LEU A 217 5.21 0.65 -2.13
N ALA A 218 4.15 -0.09 -1.79
CA ALA A 218 3.86 -0.56 -0.45
C ALA A 218 5.02 -1.35 0.17
N HIS A 219 5.64 -2.24 -0.61
CA HIS A 219 6.78 -3.03 -0.19
C HIS A 219 8.02 -2.16 0.09
N THR A 220 8.39 -1.27 -0.84
CA THR A 220 9.62 -0.47 -0.69
C THR A 220 9.54 0.53 0.47
N LEU A 221 8.34 1.07 0.73
CA LEU A 221 8.10 1.93 1.89
C LEU A 221 8.20 1.14 3.21
N ALA A 222 7.59 -0.05 3.28
CA ALA A 222 7.66 -0.88 4.49
C ALA A 222 9.11 -1.24 4.87
N THR A 223 9.93 -1.62 3.88
CA THR A 223 11.35 -1.92 4.08
C THR A 223 12.14 -0.69 4.55
N SER A 224 11.82 0.50 4.03
CA SER A 224 12.53 1.73 4.37
C SER A 224 12.14 2.30 5.73
N LEU A 225 10.88 2.17 6.12
CA LEU A 225 10.36 2.60 7.43
C LEU A 225 10.77 1.65 8.56
N SER A 226 10.97 0.37 8.27
CA SER A 226 11.44 -0.62 9.23
C SER A 226 12.94 -0.51 9.52
N ALA A 227 13.68 0.27 8.72
CA ALA A 227 15.06 0.60 9.04
C ALA A 227 15.10 1.42 10.36
N PRO A 228 16.03 1.15 11.30
CA PRO A 228 16.05 1.70 12.67
C PRO A 228 16.00 3.23 12.85
N LEU A 229 15.93 4.02 11.79
CA LEU A 229 16.12 5.48 11.80
C LEU A 229 14.84 6.30 11.55
N VAL A 230 13.71 5.72 11.08
CA VAL A 230 12.52 6.51 10.71
C VAL A 230 11.45 6.61 11.82
N ARG A 231 11.48 5.71 12.82
CA ARG A 231 10.44 5.69 13.88
C ARG A 231 10.31 7.00 14.68
N ARG A 232 11.35 7.83 14.77
CA ARG A 232 11.31 9.08 15.54
C ARG A 232 10.59 10.25 14.85
N GLY A 233 10.34 10.16 13.53
CA GLY A 233 9.70 11.25 12.78
C GLY A 233 8.17 11.19 12.79
N LEU A 234 7.59 9.98 12.76
CA LEU A 234 6.14 9.79 12.69
C LEU A 234 5.43 9.93 14.05
N GLU A 235 6.17 9.91 15.15
CA GLU A 235 5.65 10.08 16.51
C GLU A 235 5.67 11.56 16.98
N GLY A 236 6.13 12.49 16.13
CA GLY A 236 6.37 13.90 16.50
C GLY A 236 5.34 14.93 16.03
N GLU A 237 4.26 14.53 15.34
CA GLU A 237 3.24 15.44 14.78
C GLU A 237 1.83 15.24 15.38
N THR A 238 1.72 14.77 16.61
CA THR A 238 0.44 14.74 17.37
C THR A 238 0.41 15.76 18.48
#